data_AF-A0A839P157-F1
#
_entry.id   AF-A0A839P157-F1
#
_cell.length_a   1.000
_cell.length_b   1.000
_cell.length_c   1.000
_cell.angle_alpha   90.00
_cell.angle_beta   90.00
_cell.angle_gamma   90.00
#
_symmetry.space_group_name_H-M   'P 1'
#
loop_
_entity.id
_entity.type
_entity.pdbx_description
1 polymer ?
#
loop_
_entity_poly.entity_id
_entity_poly.type
_entity_poly.pdbx_seq_one_letter_code
_entity_poly.pdbx_strand_id
1 'polypeptide(L)'
;MTLPEASNDTLVLVKAATHAVRKVWRDGYRYSKTGVVTTDLVPLASSQRALPGFGQLDPERGAALIAALDACNSRFGRGAVVPAAAGLSQKRDWSTKFEMRSPRYTTRLDELPVIAAA
;
A
#
# COMPACT_ATOMS: atom_id res chain seq x y z
N MET A 1 0.81 -1.01 -16.09
CA MET A 1 2.01 -1.87 -16.11
C MET A 1 1.52 -3.29 -16.04
N THR A 2 1.90 -4.14 -16.97
CA THR A 2 1.41 -5.52 -17.05
C THR A 2 2.47 -6.44 -16.44
N LEU A 3 2.05 -7.35 -15.57
CA LEU A 3 2.93 -8.40 -15.06
C LEU A 3 3.08 -9.49 -16.13
N PRO A 4 4.25 -10.17 -16.22
CA PRO A 4 4.46 -11.24 -17.20
C PRO A 4 3.55 -12.45 -16.97
N GLU A 5 3.14 -12.67 -15.71
CA GLU A 5 2.19 -13.70 -15.32
C GLU A 5 1.39 -13.22 -14.09
N ALA A 6 0.27 -13.89 -13.80
CA ALA A 6 -0.53 -13.62 -12.61
C ALA A 6 0.28 -13.96 -11.35
N SER A 7 0.30 -13.06 -10.37
CA SER A 7 1.10 -13.23 -9.16
C SER A 7 0.36 -12.74 -7.92
N ASN A 8 0.49 -13.49 -6.83
CA ASN A 8 0.06 -13.13 -5.48
C ASN A 8 1.24 -12.81 -4.55
N ASP A 9 2.47 -12.73 -5.08
CA ASP A 9 3.65 -12.40 -4.29
C ASP A 9 3.68 -10.89 -3.99
N THR A 10 3.59 -10.57 -2.70
CA THR A 10 3.63 -9.20 -2.17
C THR A 10 4.87 -8.44 -2.65
N LEU A 11 6.04 -9.07 -2.75
CA LEU A 11 7.27 -8.39 -3.17
C LEU A 11 7.26 -8.06 -4.66
N VAL A 12 6.72 -8.95 -5.49
CA VAL A 12 6.53 -8.72 -6.94
C VAL A 12 5.56 -7.54 -7.13
N LEU A 13 4.45 -7.54 -6.41
CA LEU A 13 3.45 -6.46 -6.46
C LEU A 13 4.02 -5.12 -5.98
N VAL A 14 4.74 -5.11 -4.86
CA VAL A 14 5.40 -3.89 -4.33
C VAL A 14 6.41 -3.34 -5.33
N LYS A 15 7.21 -4.21 -5.97
CA LYS A 15 8.18 -3.80 -6.99
C LYS A 15 7.49 -3.16 -8.20
N ALA A 16 6.45 -3.80 -8.73
CA ALA A 16 5.68 -3.29 -9.85
C ALA A 16 4.98 -1.96 -9.53
N ALA A 17 4.32 -1.86 -8.38
CA ALA A 17 3.66 -0.65 -7.91
C ALA A 17 4.66 0.50 -7.75
N THR A 18 5.81 0.26 -7.11
CA THR A 18 6.86 1.27 -6.91
C THR A 18 7.42 1.76 -8.24
N HIS A 19 7.63 0.84 -9.20
CA HIS A 19 8.09 1.20 -10.54
C HIS A 19 7.08 2.06 -11.29
N ALA A 20 5.78 1.72 -11.21
CA ALA A 20 4.71 2.49 -11.82
C ALA A 20 4.63 3.91 -11.24
N VAL A 21 4.70 4.05 -9.92
CA VAL A 21 4.68 5.36 -9.24
C VAL A 21 5.89 6.21 -9.65
N ARG A 22 7.10 5.64 -9.68
CA ARG A 22 8.31 6.36 -10.12
C ARG A 22 8.19 6.92 -11.54
N LYS A 23 7.51 6.21 -12.45
CA LYS A 23 7.29 6.69 -13.83
C LYS A 23 6.39 7.91 -13.93
N VAL A 24 5.49 8.10 -12.96
CA VAL A 24 4.52 9.21 -12.94
C VAL A 24 4.95 10.31 -11.97
N TRP A 25 6.12 10.16 -11.32
CA TRP A 25 6.67 11.16 -10.40
C TRP A 25 6.96 12.48 -11.10
N ARG A 26 6.69 13.57 -10.39
CA ARG A 26 7.01 14.93 -10.82
C ARG A 26 7.63 15.68 -9.64
N ASP A 27 8.81 16.25 -9.86
CA ASP A 27 9.49 17.04 -8.83
C ASP A 27 8.67 18.26 -8.44
N GLY A 28 8.78 18.65 -7.17
CA GLY A 28 8.00 19.75 -6.59
C GLY A 28 6.58 19.38 -6.14
N TYR A 29 6.10 18.17 -6.41
CA TYR A 29 4.77 17.70 -6.00
C TYR A 29 4.85 16.59 -4.95
N ARG A 30 3.81 16.47 -4.12
CA ARG A 30 3.60 15.33 -3.21
C ARG A 30 2.40 14.50 -3.68
N TYR A 31 2.46 13.19 -3.48
CA TYR A 31 1.28 12.35 -3.71
C TYR A 31 0.23 12.57 -2.62
N SER A 32 -0.98 12.91 -3.04
CA SER A 32 -2.13 13.02 -2.13
C SER A 32 -2.78 11.66 -1.85
N LYS A 33 -2.89 10.81 -2.88
CA LYS A 33 -3.44 9.46 -2.78
C LYS A 33 -2.84 8.56 -3.85
N THR A 34 -2.64 7.29 -3.51
CA THR A 34 -2.24 6.25 -4.46
C THR A 34 -3.07 5.00 -4.19
N GLY A 35 -3.47 4.32 -5.25
CA GLY A 35 -4.21 3.07 -5.18
C GLY A 35 -3.63 2.06 -6.17
N VAL A 36 -3.73 0.78 -5.82
CA VAL A 36 -3.41 -0.33 -6.73
C VAL A 36 -4.74 -0.97 -7.13
N VAL A 37 -4.95 -1.13 -8.43
CA VAL A 37 -6.10 -1.85 -8.98
C VAL A 37 -5.57 -3.11 -9.64
N THR A 38 -6.04 -4.26 -9.16
CA THR A 38 -5.73 -5.58 -9.74
C THR A 38 -6.85 -5.96 -10.69
N THR A 39 -6.54 -6.06 -11.98
CA THR A 39 -7.44 -6.60 -13.00
C THR A 39 -7.08 -8.05 -13.29
N ASP A 40 -7.97 -8.78 -13.96
CA ASP A 40 -7.68 -10.13 -14.50
C ASP A 40 -7.26 -11.14 -13.42
N LEU A 41 -7.99 -11.13 -12.30
CA LEU A 41 -7.81 -12.10 -11.23
C LEU A 41 -8.18 -13.50 -11.74
N VAL A 42 -7.24 -14.43 -11.62
CA VAL A 42 -7.40 -15.83 -12.03
C VAL A 42 -7.18 -16.76 -10.84
N PRO A 43 -7.87 -17.92 -10.79
CA PRO A 43 -7.53 -18.97 -9.84
C PRO A 43 -6.06 -19.40 -9.99
N LEU A 44 -5.37 -19.66 -8.88
CA LEU A 44 -3.96 -20.07 -8.89
C LEU A 44 -3.74 -21.31 -9.76
N ALA A 45 -4.63 -22.30 -9.67
CA ALA A 45 -4.56 -23.54 -10.46
C ALA A 45 -4.74 -23.30 -11.97
N SER A 46 -5.38 -22.19 -12.36
CA SER A 46 -5.62 -21.81 -13.75
C SER A 46 -4.67 -20.72 -14.24
N SER A 47 -3.69 -20.31 -13.40
CA SER A 47 -2.73 -19.27 -13.77
C SER A 47 -1.75 -19.80 -14.82
N GLN A 48 -1.70 -19.15 -15.97
CA GLN A 48 -0.73 -19.46 -17.00
C GLN A 48 0.65 -18.96 -16.58
N ARG A 49 1.65 -19.84 -16.62
CA ARG A 49 3.04 -19.48 -16.35
C ARG A 49 3.67 -18.80 -17.56
N ALA A 50 4.55 -17.84 -17.29
CA ALA A 50 5.38 -17.22 -18.30
C ALA A 50 6.34 -18.24 -18.93
N LEU A 51 6.70 -18.00 -20.19
CA LEU A 51 7.67 -18.83 -20.90
C LEU A 51 9.06 -18.73 -20.24
N PRO A 52 9.82 -19.85 -20.16
CA PRO A 52 11.19 -19.83 -19.66
C PRO A 52 12.05 -18.79 -20.39
N GLY A 53 12.77 -17.97 -19.64
CA GLY A 53 13.61 -16.89 -20.18
C GLY A 53 12.90 -15.55 -20.40
N PHE A 54 11.57 -15.47 -20.28
CA PHE A 54 10.79 -14.23 -20.47
C PHE A 54 10.28 -13.63 -19.15
N GLY A 55 11.16 -13.53 -18.15
CA GLY A 55 10.80 -12.92 -16.87
C GLY A 55 9.92 -13.79 -15.97
N GLN A 56 10.06 -15.11 -16.10
CA GLN A 56 9.44 -16.11 -15.24
C GLN A 56 9.69 -15.81 -13.76
N LEU A 57 8.64 -15.77 -12.94
CA LEU A 57 8.78 -15.69 -11.49
C LEU A 57 9.05 -17.10 -10.94
N ASP A 58 9.58 -17.16 -9.73
CA ASP A 58 9.75 -18.42 -8.99
C ASP A 58 8.58 -18.56 -8.00
N PRO A 59 7.46 -19.18 -8.42
CA PRO A 59 6.26 -19.24 -7.58
C PRO A 59 6.45 -20.14 -6.36
N GLU A 60 7.34 -21.13 -6.41
CA GLU A 60 7.58 -22.03 -5.28
C GLU A 60 8.31 -21.30 -4.16
N ARG A 61 9.38 -20.59 -4.52
CA ARG A 61 10.11 -19.75 -3.58
C ARG A 61 9.24 -18.60 -3.05
N GLY A 62 8.48 -17.95 -3.94
CA GLY A 62 7.56 -16.87 -3.58
C GLY A 62 6.48 -17.34 -2.61
N ALA A 63 5.85 -18.48 -2.88
CA ALA A 63 4.81 -19.06 -2.02
C ALA A 63 5.35 -19.42 -0.63
N ALA A 64 6.52 -20.05 -0.55
CA ALA A 64 7.16 -20.38 0.73
C ALA A 64 7.49 -19.12 1.55
N LEU A 65 7.97 -18.07 0.89
CA LEU A 65 8.27 -16.79 1.55
C LEU A 65 7.01 -16.09 2.07
N ILE A 66 5.96 -16.00 1.25
CA ILE A 66 4.69 -15.37 1.64
C ILE A 66 4.06 -16.14 2.79
N ALA A 67 4.05 -17.48 2.74
CA ALA A 67 3.55 -18.32 3.82
C ALA A 67 4.31 -18.10 5.14
N ALA A 68 5.65 -17.99 5.08
CA ALA A 68 6.46 -17.70 6.27
C ALA A 68 6.15 -16.30 6.84
N LEU A 69 6.01 -15.29 5.96
CA LEU A 69 5.67 -13.92 6.35
C LEU A 69 4.28 -13.85 7.01
N ASP A 70 3.30 -14.56 6.46
CA ASP A 70 1.96 -14.65 7.00
C ASP A 70 1.94 -15.39 8.35
N ALA A 71 2.70 -16.47 8.49
CA ALA A 71 2.85 -17.18 9.75
C ALA A 71 3.46 -16.28 10.84
N CYS A 72 4.48 -15.50 10.51
CA CYS A 72 5.05 -14.50 11.42
C CYS A 72 4.02 -13.45 11.82
N ASN A 73 3.28 -12.88 10.86
CA ASN A 73 2.25 -11.87 11.13
C ASN A 73 1.06 -12.43 11.94
N SER A 74 0.72 -13.70 11.76
CA SER A 74 -0.31 -14.38 12.56
C SER A 74 0.16 -14.57 14.01
N ARG A 75 1.42 -14.96 14.22
CA ARG A 75 1.98 -15.24 15.54
C ARG A 75 2.30 -13.98 16.35
N PHE A 76 2.88 -12.96 15.72
CA PHE A 76 3.42 -11.77 16.40
C PHE A 76 2.53 -10.54 16.27
N GLY A 77 1.39 -10.66 15.58
CA GLY A 77 0.45 -9.58 15.34
C GLY A 77 0.57 -8.99 13.94
N ARG A 78 -0.55 -8.44 13.46
CA ARG A 78 -0.67 -7.91 12.09
C ARG A 78 0.36 -6.81 11.84
N GLY A 79 1.22 -7.02 10.85
CA GLY A 79 2.25 -6.05 10.46
C GLY A 79 3.52 -6.13 11.32
N ALA A 80 3.70 -7.21 12.09
CA ALA A 80 4.97 -7.49 12.76
C ALA A 80 6.13 -7.68 11.78
N VAL A 81 5.85 -8.27 10.61
CA VAL A 81 6.80 -8.40 9.50
C VAL A 81 6.23 -7.73 8.26
N VAL A 82 6.95 -6.74 7.75
CA VAL A 82 6.57 -5.98 6.54
C VAL A 82 7.74 -5.89 5.58
N PRO A 83 7.50 -5.79 4.27
CA PRO A 83 8.55 -5.46 3.31
C PRO A 83 9.23 -4.15 3.71
N ALA A 84 10.56 -4.10 3.72
CA ALA A 84 11.32 -2.89 4.08
C ALA A 84 10.96 -1.69 3.18
N ALA A 85 10.61 -1.95 1.92
CA ALA A 85 10.13 -0.94 0.97
C ALA A 85 8.82 -0.23 1.42
N ALA A 86 8.06 -0.83 2.33
CA ALA A 86 6.83 -0.25 2.86
C ALA A 86 7.05 0.72 4.04
N GLY A 87 8.31 0.93 4.43
CA GLY A 87 8.73 1.78 5.54
C GLY A 87 8.63 1.09 6.89
N LEU A 88 9.68 1.24 7.72
CA LEU A 88 9.76 0.69 9.07
C LEU A 88 9.17 1.70 10.08
N SER A 89 7.85 1.86 10.10
CA SER A 89 7.20 2.62 11.19
C SER A 89 6.70 1.64 12.25
N GLN A 90 7.14 1.80 13.50
CA GLN A 90 6.71 0.96 14.62
C GLN A 90 5.20 1.05 14.91
N LYS A 91 4.55 2.12 14.46
CA LYS A 91 3.10 2.31 14.52
C LYS A 91 2.61 2.94 13.22
N ARG A 92 1.73 2.23 12.51
CA ARG A 92 0.84 2.83 11.51
C ARG A 92 -0.42 3.25 12.25
N ASP A 93 -0.33 4.33 13.03
CA ASP A 93 -1.51 4.93 13.63
C ASP A 93 -2.35 5.47 12.47
N TRP A 94 -3.46 4.80 12.18
CA TRP A 94 -4.47 5.30 11.26
C TRP A 94 -5.06 6.57 11.88
N SER A 95 -4.55 7.72 11.46
CA SER A 95 -5.10 9.01 11.86
C SER A 95 -6.10 9.46 10.80
N THR A 96 -7.35 9.64 11.22
CA THR A 96 -8.34 10.33 10.40
C THR A 96 -7.88 11.77 10.17
N LYS A 97 -7.86 12.19 8.91
CA LYS A 97 -7.38 13.50 8.49
C LYS A 97 -8.54 14.49 8.48
N PHE A 98 -8.61 15.39 9.46
CA PHE A 98 -9.68 16.39 9.63
C PHE A 98 -9.35 17.78 9.05
N GLU A 99 -8.49 17.87 8.03
CA GLU A 99 -8.01 19.16 7.49
C GLU A 99 -9.10 20.03 6.84
N MET A 100 -10.25 19.46 6.47
CA MET A 100 -11.39 20.16 5.86
C MET A 100 -12.59 20.27 6.82
N ARG A 101 -12.38 20.12 8.14
CA ARG A 101 -13.46 20.21 9.12
C ARG A 101 -13.80 21.68 9.42
N SER A 102 -15.08 22.01 9.51
CA SER A 102 -15.50 23.29 10.09
C SER A 102 -15.03 23.42 11.55
N PRO A 103 -14.85 24.65 12.07
CA PRO A 103 -14.55 24.83 13.48
C PRO A 103 -15.68 24.30 14.36
N ARG A 104 -15.32 23.83 15.55
CA ARG A 104 -16.16 23.15 16.54
C ARG A 104 -16.94 24.15 17.39
N TYR A 105 -17.74 24.99 16.75
CA TYR A 105 -18.49 26.08 17.38
C TYR A 105 -19.31 25.63 18.60
N THR A 106 -19.83 24.41 18.61
CA THR A 106 -20.69 23.89 19.70
C THR A 106 -19.94 23.15 20.81
N THR A 107 -18.68 22.76 20.58
CA THR A 107 -17.92 21.92 21.54
C THR A 107 -16.59 22.52 21.97
N ARG A 108 -16.16 23.63 21.35
CA ARG A 108 -14.98 24.41 21.75
C ARG A 108 -15.26 25.90 21.62
N LEU A 109 -15.31 26.59 22.75
CA LEU A 109 -15.57 28.03 22.82
C LEU A 109 -14.46 28.84 22.12
N ASP A 110 -13.22 28.38 22.16
CA ASP A 110 -12.08 29.04 21.50
C ASP A 110 -12.17 29.05 19.97
N GLU A 111 -13.04 28.21 19.40
CA GLU A 111 -13.27 28.12 17.95
C GLU A 111 -14.45 29.00 17.51
N LEU A 112 -15.07 29.79 18.40
CA LEU A 112 -16.18 30.71 18.09
C LEU A 112 -15.71 31.99 17.37
N PRO A 113 -16.53 32.55 16.46
CA PRO A 113 -16.23 33.84 15.84
C PRO A 113 -16.25 34.97 16.88
N VAL A 114 -15.18 35.75 16.96
CA VAL A 114 -15.09 36.92 17.84
C VAL A 114 -15.35 38.18 17.02
N ILE A 115 -16.26 39.03 17.49
CA ILE A 115 -16.52 40.33 16.90
C ILE A 115 -15.79 41.36 17.76
N ALA A 116 -14.82 42.08 17.19
CA ALA A 116 -14.19 43.23 17.83
C ALA A 116 -14.98 44.50 17.48
N ALA A 117 -15.36 45.28 18.49
CA ALA A 117 -15.93 46.60 18.28
C ALA A 117 -14.82 47.58 17.84
N ALA A 118 -15.12 48.40 16.82
CA ALA A 118 -14.22 49.44 16.29
C ALA A 118 -14.14 50.66 17.21
#